data_AF-A0A4Q3UHX3-F1
#
_entry.id   AF-A0A4Q3UHX3-F1
#
_cell.length_a   1.000
_cell.length_b   1.000
_cell.length_c   1.000
_cell.angle_alpha   90.00
_cell.angle_beta   90.00
_cell.angle_gamma   90.00
#
_symmetry.space_group_name_H-M   'P 1'
#
loop_
_entity.id
_entity.type
_entity.pdbx_description
1 polymer ?
#
loop_
_entity_poly.entity_id
_entity_poly.type
_entity_poly.pdbx_seq_one_letter_code
_entity_poly.pdbx_strand_id
1 'polypeptide(L)' 'MLNSLAMIGSQEMIIVLLVVLVLFGGKKIPELMRGVGQGVGELKKGMEEGQRQVQEAIRHDDTPKATTTTSSTTNSTPVP' A
#
# COMPACT_ATOMS: atom_id res chain seq x y z
N MET A 1 -32.25 -3.55 23.09
CA MET A 1 -31.73 -4.77 22.43
C MET A 1 -30.48 -4.49 21.59
N LEU A 2 -30.46 -3.46 20.72
CA LEU A 2 -29.29 -3.16 19.87
C LEU A 2 -28.05 -2.69 20.65
N ASN A 3 -28.25 -1.94 21.74
CA ASN A 3 -27.16 -1.39 22.54
C ASN A 3 -26.32 -2.47 23.23
N SER A 4 -26.90 -3.63 23.57
CA SER A 4 -26.21 -4.70 24.28
C SER A 4 -25.16 -5.42 23.40
N LEU A 5 -25.41 -5.54 22.09
CA LEU A 5 -24.43 -6.12 21.15
C LEU A 5 -23.27 -5.15 20.89
N ALA A 6 -23.56 -3.86 20.76
CA ALA A 6 -22.54 -2.84 20.58
C ALA A 6 -21.64 -2.69 21.83
N MET A 7 -22.22 -2.82 23.03
CA MET A 7 -21.47 -2.80 24.28
C MET A 7 -20.59 -4.04 24.46
N ILE A 8 -21.04 -5.22 24.04
CA ILE A 8 -20.22 -6.45 24.10
C ILE A 8 -18.96 -6.32 23.22
N GLY A 9 -19.10 -5.91 21.96
CA GLY A 9 -17.94 -5.81 21.07
C GLY A 9 -16.98 -4.66 21.42
N SER A 10 -17.50 -3.52 21.88
CA SER A 10 -16.65 -2.38 22.27
C SER A 10 -15.91 -2.61 23.60
N GLN A 11 -16.55 -3.27 24.58
CA GLN A 11 -15.92 -3.57 25.86
C GLN A 11 -14.78 -4.58 25.73
N GLU A 12 -14.95 -5.62 24.91
CA GLU A 12 -13.88 -6.58 24.60
C GLU A 12 -12.69 -5.88 23.94
N MET A 13 -12.94 -4.99 22.97
CA MET A 13 -11.87 -4.22 22.31
C MET A 13 -11.12 -3.30 23.27
N ILE A 14 -11.81 -2.66 24.22
CA ILE A 14 -11.18 -1.86 25.26
C ILE A 14 -10.28 -2.72 26.17
N ILE A 15 -10.74 -3.90 26.57
CA ILE A 15 -9.95 -4.81 27.42
C ILE A 15 -8.70 -5.28 26.68
N VAL A 16 -8.83 -5.69 25.41
CA VAL A 16 -7.69 -6.09 24.57
C VAL A 16 -6.70 -4.93 24.42
N LEU A 17 -7.20 -3.72 24.15
CA LEU A 17 -6.36 -2.53 24.05
C LEU A 17 -5.61 -2.25 25.35
N LEU A 18 -6.26 -2.42 26.50
CA LEU A 18 -5.67 -2.23 27.82
C LEU A 18 -4.58 -3.27 28.11
N VAL A 19 -4.81 -4.54 27.77
CA VAL A 19 -3.79 -5.60 27.88
C VAL A 19 -2.58 -5.28 26.99
N VAL A 20 -2.81 -4.91 25.73
CA VAL A 20 -1.75 -4.49 24.81
C VAL A 20 -1.01 -3.27 25.36
N LEU A 21 -1.72 -2.30 25.95
CA LEU A 21 -1.12 -1.11 26.55
C LEU A 21 -0.24 -1.43 27.77
N VAL A 22 -0.60 -2.44 28.56
CA VAL A 22 0.21 -2.89 29.70
C VAL A 22 1.44 -3.66 29.23
N LEU A 23 1.30 -4.53 28.24
CA LEU A 23 2.41 -5.33 27.70
C LEU A 23 3.42 -4.49 26.92
N PHE A 24 2.94 -3.58 26.07
CA PHE A 24 3.80 -2.77 25.21
C PHE A 24 4.06 -1.36 25.77
N GLY A 25 3.23 -0.87 26.70
CA GLY A 25 3.30 0.50 27.22
C GLY A 25 2.59 1.51 26.32
N GLY A 26 2.02 2.56 26.94
CA GLY A 26 1.30 3.63 26.22
C GLY A 26 2.11 4.44 25.23
N LYS A 27 3.44 4.34 25.26
CA LYS A 27 4.35 5.04 24.35
C LYS A 27 4.67 4.24 23.08
N LYS A 28 4.60 2.90 23.11
CA LYS A 28 5.03 2.07 21.97
C LYS A 28 4.04 2.07 20.82
N ILE A 29 2.74 2.07 21.10
CA ILE A 29 1.71 2.11 20.04
C ILE A 29 1.82 3.40 19.20
N PRO A 30 1.86 4.62 19.79
CA PRO A 30 2.05 5.86 19.02
C PRO A 30 3.40 5.93 18.30
N GLU A 31 4.47 5.44 18.91
CA GLU A 31 5.82 5.42 18.33
C GLU A 31 5.87 4.55 17.06
N LEU A 32 5.28 3.35 17.12
CA LEU A 32 5.14 2.45 15.97
C LEU A 32 4.24 3.03 14.88
N MET A 33 3.07 3.58 15.26
CA MET A 33 2.16 4.24 14.31
C MET A 33 2.84 5.39 13.58
N ARG A 34 3.67 6.17 14.27
CA ARG A 34 4.40 7.29 13.67
C ARG A 34 5.45 6.81 12.67
N GLY A 35 6.21 5.77 13.01
CA GLY A 35 7.17 5.15 12.09
C GLY A 35 6.51 4.53 10.86
N VAL A 36 5.45 3.74 11.05
CA VAL A 36 4.69 3.15 9.93
C VAL A 36 4.03 4.23 9.08
N GLY A 37 3.43 5.25 9.69
CA GLY A 37 2.79 6.37 8.99
C GLY A 37 3.77 7.18 8.16
N GLN A 38 4.99 7.39 8.65
CA GLN A 38 6.07 8.02 7.88
C GLN A 38 6.46 7.16 6.67
N GLY A 39 6.70 5.86 6.87
CA GLY A 39 7.05 4.94 5.76
C GLY A 39 5.97 4.84 4.68
N VAL A 40 4.70 4.72 5.08
CA VAL A 40 3.57 4.72 4.12
C VAL A 40 3.43 6.07 3.42
N GLY A 41 3.70 7.17 4.11
CA GLY A 41 3.69 8.52 3.53
C GLY A 41 4.76 8.72 2.46
N GLU A 42 5.98 8.28 2.73
CA GLU A 42 7.09 8.31 1.76
C GLU A 42 6.84 7.39 0.57
N LEU A 43 6.32 6.18 0.82
CA LEU A 43 5.93 5.26 -0.25
C LEU A 43 4.88 5.88 -1.17
N LYS A 44 3.84 6.50 -0.61
CA LYS A 44 2.79 7.15 -1.41
C LYS A 44 3.33 8.30 -2.25
N LYS A 45 4.23 9.13 -1.69
CA LYS A 45 4.90 10.21 -2.43
C LYS A 45 5.74 9.67 -3.58
N GLY A 46 6.58 8.67 -3.33
CA GLY A 46 7.40 8.06 -4.37
C GLY A 46 6.57 7.40 -5.48
N MET A 47 5.45 6.76 -5.13
CA MET A 47 4.52 6.22 -6.11
C MET A 47 3.86 7.31 -6.95
N GLU A 48 3.42 8.41 -6.35
CA GLU A 48 2.79 9.52 -7.07
C GLU A 48 3.78 10.23 -8.01
N GLU A 49 5.01 10.44 -7.55
CA GLU A 49 6.07 11.05 -8.35
C GLU A 49 6.51 10.15 -9.51
N GLY A 50 6.64 8.84 -9.28
CA GLY A 50 6.89 7.87 -10.33
C GLY A 50 5.77 7.84 -11.38
N GLN A 51 4.50 7.90 -10.97
CA GLN A 51 3.37 7.98 -11.90
C GLN A 51 3.39 9.27 -12.73
N ARG A 52 3.72 10.42 -12.12
CA ARG A 52 3.85 11.70 -12.82
C ARG A 52 4.96 11.67 -13.87
N GLN A 53 6.12 11.11 -13.53
CA GLN A 53 7.25 10.97 -14.48
C GLN A 53 6.90 10.08 -15.67
N VAL A 54 6.20 8.95 -15.44
CA VAL A 54 5.73 8.08 -16.52
C VAL A 54 4.71 8.81 -17.40
N GLN A 55 3.79 9.58 -16.81
CA GLN A 55 2.80 10.35 -17.55
C GLN A 55 3.44 11.49 -18.37
N GLU A 56 4.44 12.19 -17.84
CA GLU A 56 5.19 13.22 -18.56
C GLU A 56 6.03 12.63 -19.69
N ALA A 57 6.68 11.49 -19.47
CA ALA A 57 7.44 10.79 -20.51
C ALA A 57 6.55 10.34 -21.69
N ILE A 58 5.30 9.97 -21.43
CA ILE A 58 4.34 9.59 -22.48
C ILE A 58 3.76 10.82 -23.20
N ARG A 59 3.76 12.00 -22.57
CA ARG A 59 3.20 13.24 -23.16
C ARG A 59 4.21 14.09 -23.94
N HIS A 60 5.50 13.75 -23.93
CA HIS A 60 6.55 14.50 -24.61
C HIS A 60 7.00 13.91 -25.97
N ASP A 61 6.24 12.98 -26.55
CA ASP A 61 6.55 12.35 -27.85
C ASP A 61 5.39 12.52 -28.84
N ASP A 62 5.06 13.77 -29.17
CA ASP A 62 4.37 14.12 -30.43
C ASP A 62 5.43 14.29 -31.54
N THR A 63 6.08 13.20 -31.92
CA THR A 63 6.55 13.02 -33.30
C THR A 63 6.17 11.60 -33.72
N PRO A 64 5.28 11.42 -34.73
CA PRO A 64 4.77 10.10 -35.04
C PRO A 64 5.87 9.29 -35.74
N LYS A 65 6.39 8.27 -35.06
CA LYS A 65 7.04 7.14 -35.74
C LYS A 65 6.53 5.81 -35.21
N ALA A 66 5.49 5.36 -35.90
CA ALA A 66 5.13 3.97 -36.16
C ALA A 66 6.04 2.85 -35.55
N THR A 67 5.41 2.05 -34.67
CA THR A 67 5.15 0.61 -34.92
C THR A 67 6.15 -0.44 -34.40
N THR A 68 5.63 -1.29 -33.49
CA THR A 68 5.86 -2.74 -33.29
C THR A 68 6.75 -3.24 -32.14
N THR A 69 6.07 -3.80 -31.14
CA THR A 69 6.22 -5.14 -30.56
C THR A 69 7.58 -5.85 -30.66
N THR A 70 8.17 -6.18 -29.50
CA THR A 70 9.05 -7.34 -29.30
C THR A 70 8.84 -7.84 -27.86
N SER A 71 7.82 -8.66 -27.61
CA SER A 71 7.93 -10.13 -27.48
C SER A 71 9.05 -10.62 -26.56
N SER A 72 8.71 -10.86 -25.30
CA SER A 72 9.34 -11.87 -24.45
C SER A 72 8.30 -12.94 -24.07
N THR A 73 7.97 -13.81 -25.04
CA THR A 73 7.51 -15.17 -24.75
C THR A 73 8.52 -16.11 -25.38
N THR A 74 9.34 -16.68 -24.50
CA THR A 74 10.42 -17.62 -24.78
C THR A 74 9.84 -19.02 -25.07
N ASN A 75 10.24 -19.55 -26.23
CA ASN A 75 10.45 -20.95 -26.60
C ASN A 75 9.45 -22.04 -26.18
N SER A 76 8.84 -22.68 -27.18
CA SER A 76 8.81 -24.14 -27.31
C SER A 76 8.54 -24.57 -28.77
N THR A 77 9.64 -24.87 -29.47
CA THR A 77 9.89 -25.87 -30.53
C THR A 77 8.75 -26.31 -31.49
N PRO A 78 8.92 -26.09 -32.82
CA PRO A 78 8.32 -26.95 -33.85
C PRO A 78 9.20 -28.20 -34.06
N VAL A 79 8.62 -29.39 -33.90
CA VAL A 79 9.22 -30.70 -34.23
C VAL A 79 8.76 -31.07 -35.66
N PRO A 80 9.65 -31.61 -36.53
CA PRO A 80 9.44 -31.76 -37.97
C PRO A 80 8.28 -32.68 -38.38
#